data_AF-A0A357V7T1-F1
#
_entry.id   AF-A0A357V7T1-F1
#
_cell.length_a   1.000
_cell.length_b   1.000
_cell.length_c   1.000
_cell.angle_alpha   90.00
_cell.angle_beta   90.00
_cell.angle_gamma   90.00
#
_symmetry.space_group_name_H-M   'P 1'
#
loop_
_entity.id
_entity.type
_entity.pdbx_description
1 polymer ?
#
loop_
_entity_poly.entity_id
_entity_poly.type
_entity_poly.pdbx_seq_one_letter_code
_entity_poly.pdbx_strand_id
1 'polypeptide(L)' 'ESSGQVQALKEFRFDCDEDTVLLLVDQTGVACHTGRHNCFFHAVRDGDIRVIAEPEVTPEALYGGKD' A
#
# COMPACT_ATOMS: atom_id res chain seq x y z
N GLU A 1 -12.58 -1.59 -8.05
CA GLU A 1 -12.09 -0.33 -7.47
C GLU A 1 -13.16 0.24 -6.55
N SER A 2 -12.84 0.59 -5.30
CA SER A 2 -13.87 1.03 -4.33
C SER A 2 -13.45 2.18 -3.42
N SER A 3 -12.17 2.36 -3.12
CA SER A 3 -11.67 3.41 -2.22
C SER A 3 -11.21 4.70 -2.92
N GLY A 4 -11.09 4.72 -4.26
CA GLY A 4 -10.45 5.82 -5.00
C GLY A 4 -8.92 5.93 -4.81
N GLN A 5 -8.32 5.01 -4.05
CA GLN A 5 -6.88 4.97 -3.79
C GLN A 5 -6.14 4.31 -4.96
N VAL A 6 -5.95 5.08 -6.03
CA VAL A 6 -5.32 4.63 -7.27
C VAL A 6 -3.80 4.79 -7.25
N GLN A 7 -3.13 4.01 -8.09
CA GLN A 7 -1.69 4.09 -8.34
C GLN A 7 -1.45 4.62 -9.75
N ALA A 8 -0.94 5.84 -9.88
CA ALA A 8 -0.59 6.42 -11.16
C ALA A 8 0.83 5.98 -11.55
N LEU A 9 0.94 5.17 -12.60
CA LEU A 9 2.22 4.64 -13.08
C LEU A 9 3.18 5.78 -13.50
N LYS A 10 4.41 5.73 -13.00
CA LYS A 10 5.53 6.59 -13.42
C LYS A 10 6.52 5.85 -14.29
N GLU A 11 6.86 4.63 -13.89
CA GLU A 11 7.84 3.82 -14.59
C GLU A 11 7.53 2.33 -14.40
N PHE A 12 7.73 1.57 -15.46
CA PHE A 12 7.55 0.13 -15.49
C PHE A 12 8.91 -0.49 -15.78
N ARG A 13 9.43 -1.28 -14.84
CA ARG A 13 10.67 -2.04 -14.99
C ARG A 13 10.37 -3.53 -14.86
N PHE A 14 11.19 -4.34 -15.50
CA PHE A 14 11.22 -5.80 -15.33
C PHE A 14 12.66 -6.23 -15.04
N ASP A 15 12.84 -7.37 -14.39
CA ASP A 15 14.16 -7.89 -14.03
C ASP A 15 14.85 -8.67 -15.17
N CYS A 16 16.02 -9.26 -14.90
CA CYS A 16 16.91 -9.75 -15.95
C CYS A 16 16.46 -11.05 -16.62
N ASP A 17 15.69 -11.87 -15.94
CA ASP A 17 15.06 -13.10 -16.42
C ASP A 17 13.54 -12.95 -16.65
N GLU A 18 13.04 -11.71 -16.56
CA GLU A 18 11.70 -11.30 -16.98
C GLU A 18 10.55 -11.93 -16.18
N ASP A 19 10.80 -12.32 -14.93
CA ASP A 19 9.79 -12.95 -14.07
C ASP A 19 9.23 -12.01 -12.98
N THR A 20 9.84 -10.85 -12.81
CA THR A 20 9.45 -9.86 -11.80
C THR A 20 9.32 -8.46 -12.40
N VAL A 21 8.28 -7.74 -11.97
CA VAL A 21 8.06 -6.33 -12.33
C VAL A 21 8.27 -5.41 -11.13
N LEU A 22 8.85 -4.23 -11.39
CA LEU A 22 8.94 -3.12 -10.44
C LEU A 22 8.22 -1.92 -11.02
N LEU A 23 7.12 -1.53 -10.36
CA LEU A 23 6.33 -0.35 -10.72
C LEU A 23 6.69 0.80 -9.79
N LEU A 24 7.19 1.90 -10.37
CA LEU A 24 7.26 3.17 -9.67
C LEU A 24 5.95 3.88 -9.91
N VAL A 25 5.28 4.31 -8.84
CA VAL A 25 3.93 4.89 -8.91
C VAL A 25 3.83 6.11 -8.01
N ASP A 26 3.00 7.08 -8.41
CA ASP A 26 2.43 8.04 -7.46
C ASP A 26 1.18 7.40 -6.85
N GLN A 27 1.21 7.11 -5.55
CA GLN A 27 0.08 6.58 -4.81
C GLN A 27 -0.86 7.72 -4.40
N THR A 28 -2.13 7.65 -4.79
CA THR A 28 -3.19 8.47 -4.17
C THR A 28 -3.53 7.86 -2.81
N GLY A 29 -3.48 8.68 -1.76
CA GLY A 29 -3.73 8.29 -0.36
C GLY A 29 -2.95 7.05 0.09
N VAL A 30 -3.62 6.09 0.72
CA VAL A 30 -2.98 4.89 1.28
C VAL A 30 -3.13 3.67 0.37
N ALA A 31 -2.08 2.85 0.24
CA ALA A 31 -2.14 1.64 -0.57
C ALA A 31 -2.85 0.47 0.14
N CYS A 32 -2.84 0.45 1.48
CA CYS A 32 -3.39 -0.65 2.25
C CYS A 32 -4.84 -0.37 2.70
N HIS A 33 -5.70 -1.37 2.54
CA HIS A 33 -7.10 -1.33 2.97
C HIS A 33 -7.29 -1.17 4.49
N THR A 34 -6.24 -1.40 5.29
CA THR A 34 -6.28 -1.15 6.74
C THR A 34 -6.03 0.32 7.09
N GLY A 35 -5.88 1.20 6.10
CA GLY A 35 -5.62 2.61 6.35
C GLY A 35 -4.15 3.02 6.43
N ARG A 36 -3.21 2.12 6.10
CA ARG A 36 -1.77 2.36 6.22
C ARG A 36 -1.14 2.63 4.86
N HIS A 37 -0.10 3.46 4.81
CA HIS A 37 0.56 3.84 3.55
C HIS A 37 0.93 2.64 2.67
N ASN A 38 1.45 1.58 3.27
CA ASN A 38 1.82 0.34 2.59
C ASN A 38 1.34 -0.88 3.39
N CYS A 39 1.27 -2.04 2.73
CA CYS A 39 0.87 -3.31 3.37
C CYS A 39 1.95 -3.90 4.29
N PHE A 40 3.21 -3.48 4.16
CA PHE A 40 4.37 -4.02 4.88
C PHE A 40 4.58 -3.32 6.23
N PHE A 41 3.51 -3.24 7.03
CA PHE A 41 3.51 -2.57 8.33
C PHE A 41 3.85 -3.50 9.50
N HIS A 42 4.06 -4.80 9.26
CA HIS A 42 4.66 -5.73 10.22
C HIS A 42 6.12 -5.99 9.84
N ALA A 43 7.03 -5.82 10.79
CA ALA A 43 8.44 -6.16 10.62
C ALA A 43 8.92 -7.04 11.75
N VAL A 44 9.85 -7.95 11.44
CA VAL A 44 10.60 -8.67 12.47
C VAL A 44 11.71 -7.76 12.98
N ARG A 45 11.70 -7.44 14.27
CA ARG A 45 12.73 -6.66 14.97
C ARG A 45 13.07 -7.35 16.27
N ASP A 46 14.37 -7.57 16.48
CA ASP A 46 14.91 -8.24 17.67
C ASP A 46 14.29 -9.62 17.94
N GLY A 47 13.92 -10.35 16.87
CA GLY A 47 13.28 -11.67 16.94
C GLY A 47 11.76 -11.63 17.10
N ASP A 48 11.15 -10.47 17.29
CA ASP A 48 9.70 -10.32 17.47
C ASP A 48 9.02 -9.66 16.26
N ILE A 49 7.75 -9.98 16.02
CA ILE A 49 6.92 -9.22 15.08
C ILE A 49 6.49 -7.91 15.75
N ARG A 50 6.78 -6.79 15.10
CA ARG A 50 6.41 -5.44 15.53
C ARG A 50 5.56 -4.77 14.45
N VAL A 51 4.51 -4.05 14.88
CA VAL A 51 3.84 -3.07 14.03
C VAL A 51 4.75 -1.86 13.91
N ILE A 52 5.08 -1.46 12.68
CA ILE A 52 6.04 -0.38 12.38
C ILE A 52 5.42 0.83 11.70
N ALA A 53 4.13 0.77 11.38
CA ALA A 53 3.37 1.88 10.82
C ALA A 53 1.93 1.84 11.35
N GLU A 54 1.45 3.00 11.81
CA GLU A 54 0.07 3.18 12.27
C GLU A 54 -0.86 3.53 11.11
N PRO A 55 -2.17 3.29 11.21
CA PRO A 55 -3.14 3.76 10.23
C PRO A 55 -3.13 5.29 10.13
N GLU A 56 -3.10 5.79 8.89
CA GLU A 56 -3.21 7.22 8.55
C GLU A 56 -4.68 7.63 8.35
N VAL A 57 -5.52 6.68 7.95
CA VAL A 57 -6.96 6.86 7.68
C VAL A 57 -7.73 5.64 8.16
N THR A 58 -8.98 5.80 8.61
CA THR A 58 -9.78 4.65 9.05
C THR A 58 -10.40 3.91 7.87
N PRO A 59 -10.70 2.59 7.99
CA PRO A 59 -11.46 1.87 6.97
C PRO A 59 -12.82 2.51 6.67
N GLU A 60 -13.50 3.07 7.67
CA GLU A 60 -14.77 3.77 7.50
C GLU A 60 -14.61 5.04 6.64
N ALA A 61 -13.51 5.78 6.81
CA ALA A 61 -13.22 6.94 5.96
C ALA A 61 -12.82 6.53 4.52
N LEU A 62 -12.26 5.32 4.33
CA LEU A 62 -11.91 4.79 3.02
C LEU A 62 -13.11 4.24 2.24
N TYR A 63 -14.09 3.65 2.93
CA TYR A 63 -15.15 2.85 2.31
C TYR A 63 -16.58 3.23 2.71
N GLY A 64 -16.76 3.97 3.81
CA GLY A 64 -18.05 4.24 4.44
C GLY A 64 -18.86 5.39 3.84
N GLY A 65 -18.45 5.94 2.68
CA GLY A 65 -19.09 7.09 2.03
C GLY A 65 -19.66 6.77 0.64
N LYS A 66 -20.36 5.64 0.48
CA LYS A 66 -21.06 5.30 -0.76
C LYS A 66 -22.56 5.12 -0.50
N ASP A 67 -23.25 6.25 -0.42
CA ASP A 67 -24.67 6.36 -0.77
C ASP A 67 -24.78 6.88 -2.21
#